data_AF-A0A350YWB7-F1
#
_entry.id   AF-A0A350YWB7-F1
#
_cell.length_a   1.000
_cell.length_b   1.000
_cell.length_c   1.000
_cell.angle_alpha   90.00
_cell.angle_beta   90.00
_cell.angle_gamma   90.00
#
_symmetry.space_group_name_H-M   'P 1'
#
loop_
_entity.id
_entity.type
_entity.pdbx_description
1 polymer ?
#
loop_
_entity_poly.entity_id
_entity_poly.type
_entity_poly.pdbx_seq_one_letter_code
_entity_poly.pdbx_strand_id
1 'polypeptide(L)'
;MIPFIKIGEKTIVYTADLIPTAAHIPILWIAAYDLFPVTTMDEKQAFMKEASENGYILMFEHDYYTECATVKYKGDRPVLNQRILIDEIKGL
;
A
#
# COMPACT_ATOMS: atom_id res chain seq x y z
N MET A 1 3.11 9.18 9.43
CA MET A 1 4.19 9.53 8.47
C MET A 1 4.54 8.25 7.74
N ILE A 2 4.49 8.24 6.41
CA ILE A 2 4.73 7.05 5.58
C ILE A 2 6.00 7.29 4.76
N PRO A 3 7.08 6.52 4.95
CA PRO A 3 8.32 6.68 4.20
C PRO A 3 8.18 6.26 2.73
N PHE A 4 8.69 7.09 1.83
CA PHE A 4 8.86 6.78 0.42
C PHE A 4 10.35 6.55 0.16
N ILE A 5 10.71 5.33 -0.19
CA ILE A 5 12.08 4.88 -0.38
C ILE A 5 12.31 4.69 -1.88
N LYS A 6 13.15 5.53 -2.47
CA LYS A 6 13.46 5.46 -3.90
C LYS A 6 14.68 4.56 -4.14
N ILE A 7 14.51 3.55 -4.99
CA ILE A 7 15.56 2.64 -5.45
C ILE A 7 15.54 2.62 -6.97
N GLY A 8 16.55 3.23 -7.60
CA GLY A 8 16.57 3.43 -9.05
C GLY A 8 15.33 4.19 -9.54
N GLU A 9 14.58 3.56 -10.45
CA GLU A 9 13.32 4.08 -11.00
C GLU A 9 12.08 3.66 -10.19
N LYS A 10 12.25 2.82 -9.16
CA LYS A 10 11.16 2.32 -8.34
C LYS A 10 11.04 3.10 -7.03
N THR A 11 9.82 3.19 -6.53
CA THR A 11 9.52 3.74 -5.21
C THR A 11 8.82 2.68 -4.39
N ILE A 12 9.44 2.33 -3.26
CA ILE A 12 8.87 1.46 -2.24
C ILE A 12 8.25 2.36 -1.17
N VAL A 13 7.04 2.06 -0.77
CA VAL A 13 6.35 2.79 0.28
C VAL A 13 6.14 1.87 1.47
N TYR A 14 6.72 2.24 2.62
CA TYR A 14 6.54 1.50 3.86
C TYR A 14 5.21 1.92 4.49
N THR A 15 4.18 1.10 4.33
CA THR A 15 2.79 1.50 4.62
C THR A 15 2.41 1.51 6.09
N ALA A 16 3.25 0.92 6.96
CA ALA A 16 3.01 0.79 8.40
C ALA A 16 1.57 0.33 8.68
N ASP A 17 0.93 0.95 9.66
CA ASP A 17 -0.43 0.60 10.10
C ASP A 17 -1.56 1.18 9.24
N LEU A 18 -1.27 2.03 8.25
CA LEU A 18 -2.31 2.52 7.34
C LEU A 18 -2.84 1.39 6.45
N ILE A 19 -1.93 0.50 6.03
CA ILE A 19 -2.24 -0.68 5.20
C ILE A 19 -1.39 -1.84 5.75
N PRO A 20 -1.74 -2.37 6.93
CA PRO A 20 -0.86 -3.29 7.65
C PRO A 20 -0.69 -4.61 6.90
N THR A 21 -1.72 -5.01 6.12
CA THR A 21 -1.68 -6.21 5.28
C THR A 21 -2.33 -6.01 3.92
N ALA A 22 -2.08 -6.92 2.97
CA ALA A 22 -2.72 -6.90 1.65
C ALA A 22 -4.24 -7.00 1.74
N ALA A 23 -4.78 -7.61 2.81
CA ALA A 23 -6.21 -7.64 3.06
C ALA A 23 -6.77 -6.22 3.30
N HIS A 24 -5.99 -5.29 3.82
CA HIS A 24 -6.39 -3.91 4.09
C HIS A 24 -6.33 -2.99 2.87
N ILE A 25 -6.13 -3.51 1.64
CA ILE A 25 -6.18 -2.67 0.42
C ILE A 25 -7.55 -1.98 0.22
N PRO A 26 -8.72 -2.61 0.46
CA PRO A 26 -10.01 -1.94 0.35
C PRO A 26 -10.08 -0.71 1.26
N ILE A 27 -10.59 0.41 0.75
CA ILE A 27 -10.64 1.69 1.48
C ILE A 27 -11.33 1.55 2.84
N LEU A 28 -12.45 0.82 2.88
CA LEU A 28 -13.27 0.65 4.09
C LEU A 28 -12.62 -0.22 5.18
N TRP A 29 -11.50 -0.90 4.89
CA TRP A 29 -10.83 -1.79 5.83
C TRP A 29 -9.69 -1.03 6.51
N ILE A 30 -10.02 -0.32 7.57
CA ILE A 30 -9.13 0.53 8.37
C ILE A 30 -8.89 -0.07 9.76
N ALA A 31 -7.91 0.45 10.50
CA ALA A 31 -7.57 -0.07 11.81
C ALA A 31 -8.62 0.30 12.85
N ALA A 32 -8.90 -0.61 13.80
CA ALA A 32 -9.91 -0.39 14.83
C ALA A 32 -9.54 0.73 15.83
N TYR A 33 -8.25 1.08 15.92
CA TYR A 33 -7.72 2.12 16.79
C TYR A 33 -7.57 3.48 16.08
N ASP A 34 -7.99 3.61 14.82
CA ASP A 34 -8.04 4.90 14.14
C ASP A 34 -9.01 5.85 14.87
N LEU A 35 -8.50 7.01 15.30
CA LEU A 35 -9.30 8.00 16.01
C LEU A 35 -10.31 8.72 15.11
N PHE A 36 -10.00 8.82 13.82
CA PHE A 36 -10.78 9.56 12.82
C PHE A 36 -11.02 8.71 11.56
N PRO A 37 -11.90 7.70 11.62
CA PRO A 37 -12.03 6.69 10.57
C PRO A 37 -12.39 7.27 9.20
N VAL A 38 -13.24 8.31 9.14
CA VAL A 38 -13.60 8.97 7.87
C VAL A 38 -12.40 9.67 7.26
N THR A 39 -11.64 10.42 8.08
CA THR A 39 -10.41 11.07 7.64
C THR A 39 -9.38 10.05 7.15
N THR A 40 -9.19 8.95 7.88
CA THR A 40 -8.29 7.86 7.44
C THR A 40 -8.71 7.29 6.09
N MET A 41 -10.01 7.10 5.85
CA MET A 41 -10.51 6.62 4.55
C MET A 41 -10.21 7.60 3.41
N ASP A 42 -10.39 8.90 3.63
CA ASP A 42 -10.10 9.94 2.63
C ASP A 42 -8.61 10.00 2.28
N GLU A 43 -7.75 9.98 3.30
CA GLU A 43 -6.29 9.96 3.15
C GLU A 43 -5.82 8.69 2.42
N LYS A 44 -6.34 7.52 2.83
CA LYS A 44 -6.04 6.25 2.19
C LYS A 44 -6.52 6.22 0.74
N GLN A 45 -7.68 6.80 0.43
CA GLN A 45 -8.18 6.88 -0.93
C GLN A 45 -7.27 7.73 -1.83
N ALA A 46 -6.83 8.89 -1.34
CA ALA A 46 -5.88 9.73 -2.06
C ALA A 46 -4.55 9.00 -2.28
N PHE A 47 -4.02 8.35 -1.23
CA PHE A 47 -2.79 7.58 -1.29
C PHE A 47 -2.87 6.39 -2.26
N MET A 48 -3.94 5.59 -2.22
CA MET A 48 -4.11 4.44 -3.10
C MET A 48 -4.17 4.84 -4.58
N LYS A 49 -4.78 5.99 -4.88
CA LYS A 49 -4.81 6.55 -6.24
C LYS A 49 -3.41 6.91 -6.69
N GLU A 50 -2.66 7.64 -5.88
CA GLU A 50 -1.26 7.99 -6.17
C GLU A 50 -0.38 6.74 -6.35
N ALA A 51 -0.53 5.75 -5.47
CA ALA A 51 0.22 4.50 -5.53
C ALA A 51 -0.08 3.70 -6.81
N SER A 52 -1.34 3.67 -7.24
CA SER A 52 -1.74 3.04 -8.49
C SER A 52 -1.21 3.79 -9.72
N GLU A 53 -1.22 5.13 -9.71
CA GLU A 53 -0.80 5.95 -10.84
C GLU A 53 0.72 5.93 -11.05
N ASN A 54 1.48 5.94 -9.96
CA ASN A 54 2.94 5.95 -10.00
C ASN A 54 3.57 4.54 -9.93
N GLY A 55 2.74 3.49 -9.81
CA GLY A 55 3.22 2.12 -9.72
C GLY A 55 4.11 1.86 -8.49
N TYR A 56 3.76 2.47 -7.34
CA TYR A 56 4.49 2.26 -6.10
C TYR A 56 4.39 0.82 -5.63
N ILE A 57 5.48 0.36 -5.02
CA ILE A 57 5.55 -0.95 -4.36
C ILE A 57 5.22 -0.73 -2.88
N LEU A 58 4.05 -1.18 -2.45
CA LEU A 58 3.64 -1.10 -1.06
C LEU A 58 4.28 -2.25 -0.28
N MET A 59 4.99 -1.93 0.79
CA MET A 59 5.54 -2.90 1.74
C MET A 59 4.62 -3.01 2.95
N PHE A 60 4.22 -4.23 3.30
CA PHE A 60 3.28 -4.53 4.37
C PHE A 60 4.02 -5.08 5.59
N GLU A 61 3.98 -4.36 6.72
CA GLU A 61 4.72 -4.74 7.93
C GLU A 61 4.12 -5.97 8.64
N HIS A 62 2.80 -6.14 8.56
CA HIS A 62 2.07 -7.14 9.35
C HIS A 62 1.51 -8.29 8.51
N ASP A 63 1.87 -8.38 7.23
CA ASP A 63 1.40 -9.45 6.34
C ASP A 63 2.44 -10.56 6.22
N TYR A 64 2.15 -11.69 6.85
CA TYR A 64 3.02 -12.87 6.81
C TYR A 64 3.12 -13.50 5.42
N TYR A 65 2.10 -13.37 4.57
CA TYR A 65 2.01 -14.06 3.28
C TYR A 65 2.39 -13.17 2.08
N THR A 66 2.26 -11.85 2.23
CA THR A 66 2.52 -10.87 1.16
C THR A 66 3.46 -9.80 1.68
N GLU A 67 4.74 -9.88 1.33
CA GLU A 67 5.74 -8.89 1.76
C GLU A 67 5.49 -7.52 1.11
N CYS A 68 5.41 -7.51 -0.22
CA CYS A 68 5.18 -6.31 -1.01
C CYS A 68 4.14 -6.56 -2.11
N ALA A 69 3.44 -5.51 -2.53
CA ALA A 69 2.58 -5.56 -3.71
C ALA A 69 2.41 -4.20 -4.38
N THR A 70 2.07 -4.22 -5.67
CA THR A 70 1.50 -3.07 -6.37
C THR A 70 -0.04 -3.13 -6.32
N VAL A 71 -0.67 -1.97 -6.47
CA VAL A 71 -2.13 -1.84 -6.52
C VAL A 71 -2.58 -1.29 -7.87
N LYS A 72 -3.82 -1.60 -8.24
CA LYS A 72 -4.51 -0.98 -9.38
C LYS A 72 -5.96 -0.69 -9.03
N TYR A 73 -6.60 0.19 -9.79
CA TYR A 73 -8.04 0.40 -9.66
C TYR A 73 -8.84 -0.54 -10.56
N LYS A 74 -9.91 -1.11 -10.01
CA LYS A 74 -10.97 -1.81 -10.75
C LYS A 74 -12.28 -1.06 -10.53
N GLY A 75 -12.61 -0.17 -11.47
CA GLY A 75 -13.65 0.83 -11.25
C GLY A 75 -13.17 1.88 -10.24
N ASP A 76 -13.94 2.08 -9.17
CA ASP A 76 -13.66 3.01 -8.08
C ASP A 76 -12.87 2.39 -6.92
N ARG A 77 -12.56 1.09 -6.98
CA ARG A 77 -11.94 0.36 -5.86
C ARG A 77 -10.48 0.00 -6.15
N PRO A 78 -9.55 0.27 -5.22
CA PRO A 78 -8.21 -0.28 -5.30
C PRO A 78 -8.26 -1.79 -5.04
N VAL A 79 -7.48 -2.54 -5.82
CA VAL A 79 -7.31 -3.99 -5.69
C VAL A 79 -5.82 -4.33 -5.81
N LEU A 80 -5.43 -5.46 -5.21
CA LEU A 80 -4.08 -5.99 -5.38
C LEU A 80 -3.83 -6.28 -6.87
N ASN A 81 -2.68 -5.83 -7.38
CA ASN A 81 -2.29 -6.04 -8.76
C ASN A 81 -1.28 -7.17 -8.91
N GLN A 82 -0.11 -7.02 -8.28
CA GLN A 82 0.98 -7.99 -8.35
C GLN A 82 1.71 -8.04 -7.01
N ARG A 83 1.98 -9.26 -6.51
CA ARG A 83 2.84 -9.50 -5.35
C ARG A 83 4.30 -9.50 -5.78
N ILE A 84 5.17 -8.97 -4.92
CA ILE A 84 6.60 -8.83 -5.17
C ILE A 84 7.32 -9.30 -3.91
N LEU A 85 8.36 -10.11 -4.06
CA LEU A 85 9.22 -10.49 -2.94
C LEU A 85 10.26 -9.39 -2.69
N ILE A 86 10.59 -9.11 -1.43
CA ILE A 86 11.54 -8.05 -1.09
C ILE A 86 12.93 -8.30 -1.72
N ASP A 87 13.30 -9.56 -1.89
CA ASP A 87 14.56 -9.95 -2.52
C ASP A 87 14.61 -9.63 -4.02
N GLU A 88 13.46 -9.63 -4.71
CA GLU A 88 13.36 -9.18 -6.11
C GLU A 88 13.59 -7.67 -6.22
N ILE A 89 13.36 -6.92 -5.15
CA ILE A 89 13.55 -5.47 -5.10
C ILE A 89 15.01 -5.09 -4.82
N LYS A 90 15.75 -5.94 -4.08
CA LYS A 90 17.18 -5.71 -3.80
C LYS A 90 18.07 -5.82 -5.05
N GLY A 91 17.60 -6.48 -6.10
CA GLY A 91 18.30 -6.65 -7.38
C GLY A 91 17.98 -5.58 -8.43
N LEU A 92 17.18 -4.57 -8.09
CA LEU A 92 16.73 -3.48 -8.97
C LEU A 92 17.44 -2.16 -8.69
#